data_AF-A0A8I2B3F7-F1
#
_entry.id   AF-A0A8I2B3F7-F1
#
_cell.length_a   1.000
_cell.length_b   1.000
_cell.length_c   1.000
_cell.angle_alpha   90.00
_cell.angle_beta   90.00
_cell.angle_gamma   90.00
#
_symmetry.space_group_name_H-M   'P 1'
#
loop_
_entity.id
_entity.type
_entity.pdbx_description
1 polymer ?
#
loop_
_entity_poly.entity_id
_entity_poly.type
_entity_poly.pdbx_seq_one_letter_code
_entity_poly.pdbx_strand_id
1 'polypeptide(L)'
;MQTYFDRSRPYLGRAELVIWPEAAIPPLGTKENELRSMLDSSTRSNKSSRITGVGDRNPQTKQCFTTGIVLGDPQETYRYTPRTRHHQRHPVLYGPYVPLHGLLREPPPLFNLPVSTFSRGDYLQPEQRAGQSHLATATPYEVSQGSRLPANILQHPATNLMLT
;
A
#
# COMPACT_ATOMS: atom_id res chain seq x y z
N MET A 1 -15.76 -2.80 2.73
CA MET A 1 -15.13 -1.95 3.76
C MET A 1 -15.73 -2.16 5.15
N GLN A 2 -17.05 -1.97 5.34
CA GLN A 2 -17.69 -2.08 6.66
C GLN A 2 -17.41 -3.43 7.36
N THR A 3 -17.41 -4.52 6.60
CA THR A 3 -17.00 -5.86 7.08
C THR A 3 -15.60 -5.89 7.72
N TYR A 4 -14.60 -5.26 7.10
CA TYR A 4 -13.23 -5.23 7.65
C TYR A 4 -13.19 -4.41 8.94
N PHE A 5 -13.91 -3.29 8.98
CA PHE A 5 -14.00 -2.46 10.17
C PHE A 5 -14.63 -3.24 11.33
N ASP A 6 -15.81 -3.82 11.12
CA ASP A 6 -16.56 -4.56 12.13
C ASP A 6 -15.80 -5.78 12.65
N ARG A 7 -15.11 -6.50 11.76
CA ARG A 7 -14.29 -7.66 12.13
C ARG A 7 -13.00 -7.29 12.87
N SER A 8 -12.41 -6.13 12.58
CA SER A 8 -11.17 -5.68 13.23
C SER A 8 -11.38 -5.00 14.58
N ARG A 9 -12.55 -4.36 14.78
CA ARG A 9 -12.85 -3.56 15.96
C ARG A 9 -12.67 -4.29 17.29
N PRO A 10 -13.06 -5.57 17.48
CA PRO A 10 -12.84 -6.29 18.73
C PRO A 10 -11.36 -6.51 19.09
N TYR A 11 -10.45 -6.40 18.12
CA TYR A 11 -9.02 -6.65 18.29
C TYR A 11 -8.21 -5.36 18.49
N LEU A 12 -8.78 -4.20 18.18
CA LEU A 12 -8.14 -2.91 18.48
C LEU A 12 -7.94 -2.78 20.01
N GLY A 13 -6.72 -2.45 20.44
CA GLY A 13 -6.34 -2.40 21.86
C GLY A 13 -5.97 -3.74 22.48
N ARG A 14 -6.08 -4.85 21.73
CA ARG A 14 -5.62 -6.18 22.14
C ARG A 14 -4.48 -6.69 21.27
N ALA A 15 -4.57 -6.45 19.96
CA ALA A 15 -3.51 -6.75 19.01
C ALA A 15 -2.63 -5.51 18.81
N GLU A 16 -1.32 -5.71 18.85
CA GLU A 16 -0.36 -4.66 18.49
C GLU A 16 -0.45 -4.33 16.99
N LEU A 17 -0.66 -5.34 16.14
CA LEU A 17 -0.70 -5.20 14.68
C LEU A 17 -1.96 -5.84 14.09
N VAL A 18 -2.66 -5.08 13.23
CA VAL A 18 -3.81 -5.55 12.44
C VAL A 18 -3.51 -5.38 10.96
N ILE A 19 -3.54 -6.47 10.18
CA ILE A 19 -3.23 -6.45 8.75
C ILE A 19 -4.51 -6.66 7.95
N TRP A 20 -4.78 -5.75 7.02
CA TRP A 20 -5.81 -5.90 6.00
C TRP A 20 -5.17 -6.20 4.65
N PRO A 21 -5.84 -7.00 3.80
CA PRO A 21 -5.29 -7.41 2.51
C PRO A 21 -5.19 -6.24 1.53
N GLU A 22 -4.57 -6.53 0.39
CA GLU A 22 -4.52 -5.63 -0.75
C GLU A 22 -5.93 -5.18 -1.18
N ALA A 23 -6.08 -3.89 -1.53
CA ALA A 23 -7.34 -3.28 -1.96
C ALA A 23 -8.50 -3.34 -0.95
N ALA A 24 -8.24 -3.49 0.36
CA ALA A 24 -9.28 -3.43 1.39
C ALA A 24 -9.97 -2.05 1.48
N ILE A 25 -9.27 -0.98 1.07
CA ILE A 25 -9.82 0.37 0.89
C ILE A 25 -10.01 0.62 -0.62
N PRO A 26 -11.22 0.96 -1.08
CA PRO A 26 -11.49 1.22 -2.49
C PRO A 26 -10.61 2.36 -3.04
N PRO A 27 -10.07 2.22 -4.26
CA PRO A 27 -8.92 3.00 -4.71
C PRO A 27 -9.19 4.47 -5.07
N LEU A 28 -10.44 4.92 -5.15
CA LEU A 28 -10.75 6.26 -5.67
C LEU A 28 -12.08 6.79 -5.11
N GLY A 29 -12.03 7.88 -4.33
CA GLY A 29 -13.20 8.59 -3.85
C GLY A 29 -12.85 9.92 -3.18
N THR A 30 -13.77 10.88 -3.22
CA THR A 30 -13.58 12.23 -2.62
C THR A 30 -13.31 12.21 -1.11
N LYS A 31 -13.68 11.13 -0.42
CA LYS A 31 -13.58 10.98 1.05
C LYS A 31 -12.46 10.04 1.51
N GLU A 32 -11.56 9.65 0.62
CA GLU A 32 -10.55 8.65 0.97
C GLU A 32 -9.60 9.12 2.07
N ASN A 33 -9.13 10.37 2.00
CA ASN A 33 -8.25 10.93 3.03
C ASN A 33 -8.94 11.08 4.39
N GLU A 34 -10.23 11.42 4.41
CA GLU A 34 -11.04 11.47 5.63
C GLU A 34 -11.13 10.07 6.27
N LEU A 35 -11.42 9.05 5.46
CA LEU A 35 -11.46 7.66 5.90
C LEU A 35 -10.12 7.19 6.46
N ARG A 36 -9.02 7.43 5.74
CA ARG A 36 -7.66 7.08 6.19
C ARG A 36 -7.33 7.78 7.51
N SER A 37 -7.70 9.06 7.66
CA SER A 37 -7.48 9.82 8.89
C SER A 37 -8.33 9.33 10.07
N MET A 38 -9.57 8.96 9.81
CA MET A 38 -10.47 8.36 10.81
C MET A 38 -9.92 7.00 11.28
N LEU A 39 -9.47 6.16 10.34
CA LEU A 39 -8.86 4.87 10.65
C LEU A 39 -7.55 5.04 11.42
N ASP A 40 -6.71 6.00 11.05
CA ASP A 40 -5.49 6.36 11.76
C ASP A 40 -5.78 6.76 13.21
N SER A 41 -6.69 7.73 13.40
CA SER A 41 -7.08 8.21 14.74
C SER A 41 -7.69 7.10 15.60
N SER A 42 -8.57 6.26 15.02
CA SER A 42 -9.17 5.13 15.73
C SER A 42 -8.12 4.08 16.09
N THR A 43 -7.17 3.79 15.21
CA THR A 43 -6.14 2.76 15.46
C THR A 43 -5.14 3.25 16.51
N ARG A 44 -4.69 4.51 16.39
CA ARG A 44 -3.79 5.18 17.36
C ARG A 44 -4.39 5.25 18.75
N SER A 45 -5.65 5.68 18.86
CA SER A 45 -6.33 5.82 20.17
C SER A 45 -6.47 4.48 20.89
N ASN A 46 -6.53 3.38 20.14
CA ASN A 46 -6.53 2.03 20.68
C ASN A 46 -5.12 1.43 20.84
N LYS A 47 -4.03 2.21 20.68
CA LYS A 47 -2.63 1.73 20.80
C LYS A 47 -2.31 0.50 19.94
N SER A 48 -2.99 0.35 18.82
CA SER A 48 -2.70 -0.64 17.80
C SER A 48 -2.02 0.03 16.62
N SER A 49 -1.43 -0.76 15.73
CA SER A 49 -1.01 -0.34 14.40
C SER A 49 -1.77 -1.14 13.36
N ARG A 50 -2.00 -0.54 12.20
CA ARG A 50 -2.73 -1.16 11.09
C ARG A 50 -1.99 -1.00 9.78
N ILE A 51 -1.89 -2.10 9.04
CA ILE A 51 -1.35 -2.10 7.68
C ILE A 51 -2.48 -2.46 6.72
N THR A 52 -2.59 -1.76 5.59
CA THR A 52 -3.59 -2.07 4.57
C THR A 52 -3.10 -1.66 3.18
N GLY A 53 -3.51 -2.42 2.17
CA GLY A 53 -3.30 -2.02 0.77
C GLY A 53 -4.40 -1.06 0.29
N VAL A 54 -3.99 -0.04 -0.47
CA VAL A 54 -4.84 1.01 -1.03
C VAL A 54 -4.41 1.35 -2.46
N GLY A 55 -5.34 1.82 -3.29
CA GLY A 55 -4.97 2.63 -4.45
C GLY A 55 -4.57 4.01 -3.96
N ASP A 56 -3.43 4.52 -4.39
CA ASP A 56 -2.95 5.84 -4.00
C ASP A 56 -2.68 6.70 -5.22
N ARG A 57 -3.12 7.95 -5.20
CA ARG A 57 -2.83 8.91 -6.27
C ARG A 57 -1.95 10.00 -5.73
N ASN A 58 -0.76 10.15 -6.30
CA ASN A 58 0.15 11.21 -5.93
C ASN A 58 -0.51 12.58 -6.23
N PRO A 59 -0.66 13.46 -5.22
CA PRO A 59 -1.38 14.71 -5.39
C PRO A 59 -0.68 15.67 -6.36
N GLN A 60 0.65 15.60 -6.46
CA GLN A 60 1.50 16.45 -7.29
C GLN A 60 1.63 15.88 -8.71
N THR A 61 2.11 14.64 -8.83
CA THR A 61 2.42 14.03 -10.14
C THR A 61 1.20 13.40 -10.82
N LYS A 62 0.09 13.24 -10.09
CA LYS A 62 -1.14 12.53 -10.51
C LYS A 62 -0.95 11.05 -10.85
N GLN A 63 0.24 10.49 -10.63
CA GLN A 63 0.54 9.08 -10.78
C GLN A 63 -0.28 8.24 -9.79
N CYS A 64 -0.79 7.11 -10.26
CA CYS A 64 -1.52 6.15 -9.44
C CYS A 64 -0.60 5.00 -9.05
N PHE A 65 -0.66 4.53 -7.81
CA PHE A 65 0.16 3.45 -7.26
C PHE A 65 -0.71 2.46 -6.48
N THR A 66 -0.41 1.17 -6.56
CA THR A 66 -0.85 0.24 -5.51
C THR A 66 0.09 0.43 -4.34
N THR A 67 -0.45 0.68 -3.15
CA THR A 67 0.33 1.16 -2.01
C THR A 67 -0.06 0.43 -0.73
N GLY A 68 0.90 -0.09 0.01
CA GLY A 68 0.71 -0.50 1.40
C GLY A 68 0.90 0.70 2.32
N ILE A 69 -0.11 1.07 3.11
CA ILE A 69 -0.01 2.17 4.09
C ILE A 69 -0.01 1.64 5.52
N VAL A 70 0.68 2.35 6.40
CA VAL A 70 0.65 2.11 7.84
C VAL A 70 -0.10 3.23 8.56
N LEU A 71 -0.96 2.85 9.50
CA LEU A 71 -1.84 3.72 10.28
C LEU A 71 -1.70 3.41 11.78
N GLY A 72 -1.97 4.40 12.63
CA GLY A 72 -1.99 4.23 14.08
C GLY A 72 -0.66 4.47 14.78
N ASP A 73 0.34 5.02 14.08
CA ASP A 73 1.65 5.33 14.67
C ASP A 73 1.48 6.34 15.83
N PRO A 74 1.96 6.04 17.05
CA PRO A 74 1.83 6.93 18.21
C PRO A 74 2.65 8.22 18.10
N GLN A 75 3.70 8.25 17.27
CA GLN A 75 4.60 9.39 17.09
C GLN A 75 4.25 10.25 15.87
N GLU A 76 3.58 9.69 14.86
CA GLU A 76 3.25 10.41 13.62
C GLU A 76 1.77 10.23 13.23
N THR A 77 1.06 11.34 13.01
CA THR A 77 -0.26 11.32 12.37
C THR A 77 -0.14 10.92 10.91
N TYR A 78 -1.04 10.07 10.40
CA TYR A 78 -1.02 9.67 9.00
C TYR A 78 -0.99 10.88 8.06
N ARG A 79 0.02 10.92 7.20
CA ARG A 79 0.25 11.98 6.20
C ARG A 79 0.73 11.37 4.90
N TYR A 80 0.63 12.13 3.82
CA TYR A 80 1.20 11.76 2.52
C TYR A 80 2.74 11.80 2.55
N THR A 81 3.40 10.82 3.17
CA THR A 81 4.87 10.78 3.37
C THR A 81 5.48 9.42 3.01
N PRO A 82 6.72 9.36 2.48
CA PRO A 82 7.37 8.10 2.11
C PRO A 82 7.54 7.08 3.25
N ARG A 83 7.51 7.49 4.53
CA ARG A 83 7.64 6.58 5.68
C ARG A 83 6.36 5.82 6.00
N THR A 84 5.20 6.40 5.69
CA THR A 84 3.89 5.81 6.00
C THR A 84 3.36 4.93 4.86
N ARG A 85 4.13 4.78 3.77
CA ARG A 85 3.68 4.12 2.55
C ARG A 85 4.78 3.34 1.85
N HIS A 86 4.39 2.28 1.18
CA HIS A 86 5.23 1.51 0.29
C HIS A 86 4.49 1.33 -1.04
N HIS A 87 5.05 1.87 -2.11
CA HIS A 87 4.48 1.77 -3.45
C HIS A 87 4.94 0.48 -4.11
N GLN A 88 4.01 -0.32 -4.59
CA GLN A 88 4.34 -1.51 -5.37
C GLN A 88 5.15 -1.11 -6.61
N ARG A 89 6.29 -1.78 -6.82
CA ARG A 89 7.16 -1.50 -7.96
C ARG A 89 6.68 -2.22 -9.21
N HIS A 90 6.15 -3.43 -9.06
CA HIS A 90 5.58 -4.19 -10.18
C HIS A 90 4.09 -4.35 -9.97
N PRO A 91 3.27 -3.34 -10.34
CA PRO A 91 1.83 -3.50 -10.29
C PRO A 91 1.44 -4.69 -11.16
N VAL A 92 0.64 -5.60 -10.59
CA VAL A 92 0.08 -6.71 -11.36
C VAL A 92 -0.80 -6.09 -12.44
N LEU A 93 -0.47 -6.37 -13.69
CA LEU A 93 -1.25 -5.93 -14.84
C LEU A 93 -2.57 -6.73 -14.84
N TYR A 94 -3.57 -6.25 -14.12
CA TYR A 94 -4.94 -6.74 -14.30
C TYR A 94 -5.52 -6.07 -15.54
N GLY A 95 -5.39 -6.74 -16.67
CA GLY A 95 -5.86 -6.27 -17.97
C GLY A 95 -4.88 -6.68 -19.06
N PRO A 96 -5.35 -6.82 -20.32
CA PRO A 96 -4.49 -7.20 -21.41
C PRO A 96 -3.39 -6.14 -21.59
N TYR A 97 -2.17 -6.51 -21.23
CA TYR A 97 -0.97 -5.76 -21.55
C TYR A 97 -0.89 -5.65 -23.08
N VAL A 98 -0.90 -4.43 -23.60
CA VAL A 98 -0.64 -4.18 -25.02
C VAL A 98 0.82 -3.76 -25.15
N PRO A 99 1.74 -4.68 -25.45
CA PRO A 99 3.08 -4.27 -25.89
C PRO A 99 2.90 -3.36 -27.11
N LEU A 100 3.63 -2.24 -27.16
CA LEU A 100 3.60 -1.25 -28.26
C LEU A 100 2.40 -0.28 -28.28
N HIS A 101 1.88 0.16 -27.13
CA HIS A 101 0.91 1.27 -27.03
C HIS A 101 1.28 2.51 -27.88
N GLY A 102 2.57 2.86 -27.96
CA GLY A 102 3.03 4.02 -28.74
C GLY A 102 2.97 3.85 -30.26
N LEU A 103 2.75 2.63 -30.77
CA LEU A 103 2.60 2.32 -32.20
C LEU A 103 1.11 2.23 -32.61
N LEU A 104 0.21 2.08 -31.64
CA LEU A 104 -1.22 1.96 -31.86
C LEU A 104 -1.85 3.34 -31.73
N ARG A 105 -2.33 3.87 -32.85
CA ARG A 105 -2.87 5.23 -32.93
C ARG A 105 -4.08 5.43 -32.00
N GLU A 106 -4.91 4.38 -31.80
CA GLU A 106 -5.96 4.29 -30.77
C GLU A 106 -6.23 2.80 -30.47
N PRO A 107 -6.05 2.29 -29.24
CA PRO A 107 -6.43 0.93 -28.90
C PRO A 107 -7.97 0.78 -28.89
N PRO A 108 -8.52 -0.40 -29.25
CA PRO A 108 -9.97 -0.62 -29.24
C PRO A 108 -10.59 -0.38 -27.85
N PRO A 109 -11.86 0.06 -27.76
CA PRO A 109 -12.52 0.40 -26.48
C PRO A 109 -12.63 -0.77 -25.48
N LEU A 110 -12.40 -2.02 -25.92
CA LEU A 110 -12.23 -3.19 -25.03
C LEU A 110 -10.96 -3.12 -24.15
N PHE A 111 -10.02 -2.22 -24.47
CA PHE A 111 -8.79 -1.95 -23.72
C PHE A 111 -8.87 -0.69 -22.83
N ASN A 112 -10.02 0.00 -22.77
CA ASN A 112 -10.27 1.12 -21.87
C ASN A 112 -10.59 0.66 -20.44
N LEU A 113 -9.73 -0.19 -19.88
CA LEU A 113 -9.77 -0.51 -18.47
C LEU A 113 -8.97 0.58 -17.71
N PRO A 114 -9.58 1.29 -16.73
CA PRO A 114 -8.94 2.37 -15.96
C PRO A 114 -7.80 1.92 -15.04
N VAL A 115 -7.38 0.65 -15.14
CA VAL A 115 -6.31 0.01 -14.37
C VAL A 115 -4.98 -0.07 -15.13
N SER A 116 -4.91 0.45 -16.37
CA SER A 116 -3.73 0.38 -17.24
C SER A 116 -2.58 1.34 -16.88
N THR A 117 -2.69 2.16 -15.83
CA THR A 117 -1.69 3.22 -15.55
C THR A 117 -1.25 3.29 -14.09
N PHE A 118 -1.13 2.14 -13.41
CA PHE A 118 -0.38 2.12 -12.16
C PHE A 118 1.11 2.30 -12.43
N SER A 119 1.67 3.32 -11.79
CA SER A 119 3.09 3.67 -11.83
C SER A 119 3.89 2.72 -10.95
N ARG A 120 5.17 2.58 -11.28
CA ARG A 120 6.11 1.75 -10.53
C ARG A 120 6.68 2.55 -9.37
N GLY A 121 6.63 1.98 -8.16
CA GLY A 121 7.36 2.48 -7.01
C GLY A 121 8.89 2.40 -7.15
N ASP A 122 9.59 3.08 -6.25
CA ASP A 122 11.06 3.12 -6.23
C ASP A 122 11.69 1.76 -5.94
N TYR A 123 12.96 1.60 -6.33
CA TYR A 123 13.68 0.32 -6.16
C TYR A 123 14.00 0.07 -4.69
N LEU A 124 14.41 1.14 -4.01
CA LEU A 124 14.68 1.16 -2.59
C LEU A 124 13.66 2.09 -1.99
N GLN A 125 12.99 1.62 -0.94
CA GLN A 125 11.98 2.41 -0.25
C GLN A 125 12.35 2.52 1.22
N PRO A 126 11.94 3.61 1.88
CA PRO A 126 12.14 3.75 3.32
C PRO A 126 11.52 2.56 4.06
N GLU A 127 12.17 2.16 5.14
CA GLU A 127 11.60 1.22 6.11
C GLU A 127 10.24 1.74 6.62
N GLN A 128 9.25 0.85 6.63
CA GLN A 128 7.97 1.13 7.28
C GLN A 128 7.99 0.58 8.70
N ARG A 129 7.34 1.30 9.63
CA ARG A 129 7.21 0.88 11.02
C ARG A 129 5.74 0.79 11.41
N ALA A 130 5.37 -0.29 12.07
CA ALA A 130 4.05 -0.50 12.63
C ALA A 130 4.20 -1.04 14.06
N GLY A 131 3.91 -0.22 15.06
CA GLY A 131 4.17 -0.55 16.46
C GLY A 131 5.68 -0.71 16.70
N GLN A 132 6.08 -1.83 17.27
CA GLN A 132 7.49 -2.23 17.43
C GLN A 132 8.04 -3.01 16.22
N SER A 133 7.24 -3.21 15.18
CA SER A 133 7.64 -3.97 13.99
C SER A 133 8.26 -3.08 12.92
N HIS A 134 9.40 -3.52 12.41
CA HIS A 134 10.14 -2.96 11.28
C HIS A 134 9.87 -3.83 10.06
N LEU A 135 9.23 -3.25 9.05
CA LEU A 135 8.60 -3.99 7.97
C LEU A 135 9.43 -3.95 6.70
N ALA A 136 9.64 -5.11 6.09
CA ALA A 136 9.95 -5.24 4.68
C ALA A 136 8.69 -5.70 3.93
N THR A 137 8.06 -4.76 3.24
CA THR A 137 6.89 -5.03 2.40
C THR A 137 7.34 -5.41 1.00
N ALA A 138 6.78 -6.48 0.46
CA ALA A 138 6.88 -6.88 -0.93
C ALA A 138 5.53 -7.39 -1.40
N THR A 139 5.29 -7.33 -2.71
CA THR A 139 4.07 -7.93 -3.28
C THR A 139 4.31 -9.38 -3.69
N PRO A 140 3.25 -10.21 -3.86
CA PRO A 140 3.42 -11.62 -4.22
C PRO A 140 4.26 -11.84 -5.48
N TYR A 141 4.13 -10.92 -6.45
CA TYR A 141 4.95 -10.94 -7.67
C TYR A 141 6.41 -10.53 -7.42
N GLU A 142 6.68 -9.65 -6.47
CA GLU A 142 8.05 -9.27 -6.08
C GLU A 142 8.75 -10.35 -5.26
N VAL A 143 8.01 -11.10 -4.44
CA VAL A 143 8.55 -12.27 -3.71
C VAL A 143 9.06 -13.33 -4.69
N SER A 144 8.37 -13.53 -5.82
CA SER A 144 8.82 -14.45 -6.87
C SER A 144 10.11 -14.00 -7.58
N GLN A 145 10.48 -12.72 -7.47
CA GLN A 145 11.70 -12.15 -8.04
C GLN A 145 12.83 -12.14 -7.00
N GLY A 146 13.39 -13.33 -6.74
CA GLY A 146 14.26 -13.65 -5.60
C GLY A 146 15.51 -12.76 -5.37
N SER A 147 15.92 -11.91 -6.30
CA SER A 147 17.08 -11.01 -6.11
C SER A 147 16.76 -9.66 -5.46
N ARG A 148 15.48 -9.27 -5.32
CA ARG A 148 15.10 -7.91 -4.90
C ARG A 148 14.69 -7.77 -3.44
N LEU A 149 13.93 -8.73 -2.93
CA LEU A 149 13.58 -8.77 -1.50
C LEU A 149 14.84 -8.65 -0.62
N PRO A 150 15.98 -9.31 -0.94
CA PRO A 150 17.22 -9.13 -0.19
C PRO A 150 17.74 -7.69 -0.19
N ALA A 151 17.61 -6.93 -1.29
CA ALA A 151 18.21 -5.60 -1.38
C ALA A 151 17.58 -4.57 -0.42
N ASN A 152 16.24 -4.59 -0.27
CA ASN A 152 15.54 -3.70 0.67
C ASN A 152 15.81 -4.13 2.12
N ILE A 153 15.83 -5.43 2.40
CA ILE A 153 16.12 -5.96 3.74
C ILE A 153 17.57 -5.65 4.15
N LEU A 154 18.53 -5.84 3.25
CA LEU A 154 19.95 -5.57 3.50
C LEU A 154 20.23 -4.11 3.84
N GLN A 155 19.43 -3.17 3.34
CA GLN A 155 19.56 -1.75 3.69
C GLN A 155 18.92 -1.39 5.03
N HIS A 156 18.00 -2.21 5.53
CA HIS A 156 17.26 -1.99 6.76
C HIS A 156 17.49 -3.16 7.73
N PRO A 157 18.67 -3.26 8.37
CA PRO A 157 19.05 -4.40 9.21
C PRO A 157 18.17 -4.57 10.47
N ALA A 158 17.38 -3.54 10.83
CA ALA A 158 16.40 -3.60 11.91
C ALA A 158 15.10 -4.32 11.52
N THR A 159 14.91 -4.66 10.23
CA THR A 159 13.72 -5.37 9.73
C THR A 159 13.50 -6.66 10.51
N ASN A 160 12.31 -6.81 11.10
CA ASN A 160 11.94 -7.97 11.89
C ASN A 160 10.65 -8.66 11.41
N LEU A 161 9.94 -8.07 10.45
CA LEU A 161 8.73 -8.65 9.86
C LEU A 161 8.74 -8.47 8.33
N MET A 162 8.47 -9.55 7.60
CA MET A 162 8.19 -9.48 6.16
C MET A 162 6.68 -9.50 5.93
N LEU A 163 6.22 -8.61 5.06
CA LEU A 163 4.83 -8.56 4.60
C LEU A 163 4.81 -8.86 3.10
N THR A 164 4.05 -9.88 2.70
CA THR A 164 3.97 -10.40 1.32
C THR A 164 2.54 -10.52 0.82
#